data_AF-A0A7K5M4G9-F1
#
_entry.id   AF-A0A7K5M4G9-F1
#
_cell.length_a   1.000
_cell.length_b   1.000
_cell.length_c   1.000
_cell.angle_alpha   90.00
_cell.angle_beta   90.00
_cell.angle_gamma   90.00
#
_symmetry.space_group_name_H-M   'P 1'
#
loop_
_entity.id
_entity.type
_entity.pdbx_description
1 polymer ?
#
loop_
_entity_poly.entity_id
_entity_poly.type
_entity_poly.pdbx_seq_one_letter_code
_entity_poly.pdbx_strand_id
1 'polypeptide(L)'
;LNAAPERAPRQQVRFLPSPAPGGGGAVELVAASVPVLADHPLVRGPRFRKLKIGAGHRLDVKASGVFVLGIGHGNKLLTDLYNCHLTKVYTVGGLFGKATDDFSDTGNLIEKTTFDHITREKLERILAVIQGTNQKALLMYSNIDMKTQEAYELAVKGLIRPMGKSPPIITAIRCLQFALPEFQLEIHCLHETQQYLRKVVHEIGLELKSSAVCTQVRRTRDGVFTVDDALPRTQWNLQSIQEAIRNCQLKVETELEKTLA
;
A
#
# COMPACT_ATOMS: atom_id res chain seq x y z
N LEU A 1 -15.40 -16.36 4.46
CA LEU A 1 -14.72 -17.65 4.15
C LEU A 1 -15.25 -18.78 5.02
N ASN A 2 -15.21 -18.66 6.35
CA ASN A 2 -15.76 -19.71 7.24
C ASN A 2 -17.30 -19.75 7.26
N ALA A 3 -17.95 -18.65 6.85
CA ALA A 3 -19.40 -18.60 6.63
C ALA A 3 -19.85 -19.02 5.22
N ALA A 4 -18.91 -19.37 4.32
CA ALA A 4 -19.25 -19.87 2.99
C ALA A 4 -19.67 -21.35 3.08
N PRO A 5 -20.53 -21.85 2.18
CA PRO A 5 -21.00 -23.24 2.22
C PRO A 5 -19.82 -24.22 2.26
N GLU A 6 -19.90 -25.20 3.16
CA GLU A 6 -18.83 -26.17 3.35
C GLU A 6 -18.64 -27.02 2.10
N ARG A 7 -17.38 -27.27 1.73
CA ARG A 7 -17.05 -28.17 0.64
C ARG A 7 -17.41 -29.60 1.03
N ALA A 8 -18.08 -30.33 0.13
CA ALA A 8 -18.39 -31.74 0.32
C ALA A 8 -17.14 -32.56 0.72
N PRO A 9 -17.29 -33.59 1.57
CA PRO A 9 -16.17 -34.45 1.97
C PRO A 9 -15.55 -35.11 0.73
N ARG A 10 -14.24 -35.35 0.79
CA ARG A 10 -13.53 -36.07 -0.27
C ARG A 10 -14.12 -37.47 -0.40
N GLN A 11 -14.24 -37.96 -1.63
CA GLN A 11 -14.68 -39.32 -1.89
C GLN A 11 -13.46 -40.25 -1.94
N GLN A 12 -13.61 -41.47 -1.45
CA GLN A 12 -12.64 -42.56 -1.59
C GLN A 12 -13.36 -43.80 -2.13
N VAL A 13 -12.67 -44.60 -2.91
CA VAL A 13 -13.21 -45.88 -3.37
C VAL A 13 -13.02 -46.91 -2.26
N ARG A 14 -14.09 -47.59 -1.87
CA ARG A 14 -14.05 -48.78 -1.00
C ARG A 14 -14.82 -49.92 -1.63
N PHE A 15 -14.31 -51.12 -1.46
CA PHE A 15 -15.02 -52.34 -1.85
C PHE A 15 -15.97 -52.71 -0.73
N LEU A 16 -17.27 -52.66 -1.02
CA LEU A 16 -18.32 -52.99 -0.06
C LEU A 16 -18.93 -54.35 -0.39
N PRO A 17 -19.24 -55.16 0.63
CA PRO A 17 -19.93 -56.42 0.42
C PRO A 17 -21.37 -56.16 -0.05
N SER A 18 -21.74 -56.73 -1.20
CA SER A 18 -23.12 -56.74 -1.70
C SER A 18 -23.65 -58.17 -1.66
N PRO A 19 -24.89 -58.40 -1.19
CA PRO A 19 -25.49 -59.72 -1.25
C PRO A 19 -25.65 -60.13 -2.73
N ALA A 20 -25.08 -61.27 -3.09
CA ALA A 20 -25.25 -61.83 -4.42
C ALA A 20 -26.75 -62.18 -4.63
N PRO A 21 -27.33 -61.96 -5.83
CA PRO A 21 -28.75 -62.19 -6.10
C PRO A 21 -29.20 -63.66 -6.05
N GLY A 22 -28.36 -64.60 -5.62
CA GLY A 22 -28.72 -65.99 -5.31
C GLY A 22 -28.29 -66.34 -3.89
N GLY A 23 -29.24 -66.74 -3.03
CA GLY A 23 -29.10 -66.90 -1.57
C GLY A 23 -28.14 -67.98 -1.06
N GLY A 24 -26.93 -68.05 -1.56
CA GLY A 24 -25.89 -68.99 -1.14
C GLY A 24 -24.62 -68.29 -0.67
N GLY A 25 -24.68 -67.56 0.45
CA GLY A 25 -23.53 -67.17 1.30
C GLY A 25 -22.34 -66.42 0.68
N ALA A 26 -22.27 -66.27 -0.64
CA ALA A 26 -21.18 -65.66 -1.37
C ALA A 26 -21.38 -64.14 -1.40
N VAL A 27 -20.35 -63.43 -0.94
CA VAL A 27 -20.34 -61.97 -0.86
C VAL A 27 -19.53 -61.45 -2.04
N GLU A 28 -20.19 -60.73 -2.95
CA GLU A 28 -19.51 -60.03 -4.02
C GLU A 28 -19.03 -58.66 -3.52
N LEU A 29 -17.79 -58.30 -3.84
CA LEU A 29 -17.22 -57.01 -3.50
C LEU A 29 -17.48 -56.01 -4.63
N VAL A 30 -18.32 -55.02 -4.36
CA VAL A 30 -18.63 -53.94 -5.31
C VAL A 30 -17.84 -52.70 -4.94
N ALA A 31 -17.11 -52.13 -5.90
CA ALA A 31 -16.43 -50.86 -5.71
C ALA A 31 -17.47 -49.73 -5.59
N ALA A 32 -17.52 -49.06 -4.44
CA ALA A 32 -18.37 -47.91 -4.19
C ALA A 32 -17.54 -46.67 -3.84
N SER A 33 -17.95 -45.52 -4.36
CA SER A 33 -17.40 -44.23 -3.97
C SER A 33 -18.09 -43.78 -2.68
N VAL A 34 -17.34 -43.74 -1.58
CA VAL A 34 -17.85 -43.37 -0.26
C VAL A 34 -17.11 -42.16 0.30
N PRO A 35 -17.79 -41.28 1.05
CA PRO A 35 -17.13 -40.12 1.64
C PRO A 35 -16.11 -40.55 2.68
N VAL A 36 -14.96 -39.87 2.69
CA VAL A 36 -13.94 -40.01 3.73
C VAL A 36 -14.48 -39.41 5.03
N LEU A 37 -15.02 -40.26 5.91
CA LEU A 37 -15.67 -39.83 7.16
C LEU A 37 -14.71 -39.12 8.12
N ALA A 38 -13.40 -39.41 8.07
CA ALA A 38 -12.38 -38.72 8.87
C ALA A 38 -12.33 -37.20 8.62
N ASP A 39 -12.82 -36.77 7.45
CA ASP A 39 -12.88 -35.39 7.04
C ASP A 39 -14.29 -34.78 7.19
N HIS A 40 -15.26 -35.55 7.68
CA HIS A 40 -16.65 -35.13 7.80
C HIS A 40 -16.81 -34.05 8.89
N PRO A 41 -17.65 -33.01 8.67
CA PRO A 41 -17.86 -31.93 9.65
C PRO A 41 -18.32 -32.41 11.02
N LEU A 42 -19.14 -33.46 11.08
CA LEU A 42 -19.57 -34.07 12.35
C LEU A 42 -18.43 -34.71 13.17
N VAL A 43 -17.33 -35.10 12.51
CA VAL A 43 -16.17 -35.74 13.15
C VAL A 43 -15.09 -34.72 13.52
N ARG A 44 -14.78 -33.81 12.59
CA ARG A 44 -13.71 -32.80 12.78
C ARG A 44 -14.19 -31.45 13.32
N GLY A 45 -15.49 -31.22 13.38
CA GLY A 45 -16.07 -29.92 13.68
C GLY A 45 -15.96 -28.92 12.51
N PRO A 46 -16.38 -27.67 12.73
CA PRO A 46 -16.39 -26.63 11.70
C PRO A 46 -14.98 -26.34 11.18
N ARG A 47 -14.83 -26.29 9.85
CA ARG A 47 -13.54 -26.05 9.21
C ARG A 47 -13.19 -24.57 9.20
N PHE A 48 -12.23 -24.16 10.03
CA PHE A 48 -11.66 -22.82 10.00
C PHE A 48 -10.54 -22.72 8.97
N ARG A 49 -10.77 -21.95 7.90
CA ARG A 49 -9.69 -21.57 6.98
C ARG A 49 -8.85 -20.46 7.60
N LYS A 50 -7.58 -20.77 7.86
CA LYS A 50 -6.57 -19.75 8.21
C LYS A 50 -6.20 -18.99 6.95
N LEU A 51 -6.43 -17.68 6.96
CA LEU A 51 -6.03 -16.78 5.88
C LEU A 51 -4.82 -15.97 6.35
N LYS A 52 -3.71 -16.05 5.62
CA LYS A 52 -2.53 -15.22 5.90
C LYS A 52 -2.72 -13.85 5.25
N ILE A 53 -2.70 -12.80 6.05
CA ILE A 53 -2.81 -11.42 5.60
C ILE A 53 -1.52 -10.69 5.96
N GLY A 54 -0.91 -10.06 4.96
CA GLY A 54 0.27 -9.22 5.09
C GLY A 54 -0.12 -7.76 4.89
N ALA A 55 0.49 -6.88 5.66
CA ALA A 55 0.37 -5.45 5.48
C ALA A 55 1.56 -4.93 4.68
N GLY A 56 1.30 -4.06 3.71
CA GLY A 56 2.34 -3.37 2.97
C GLY A 56 2.91 -2.21 3.79
N HIS A 57 3.08 -1.06 3.16
CA HIS A 57 3.50 0.15 3.82
C HIS A 57 2.44 0.63 4.84
N ARG A 58 2.82 0.61 6.12
CA ARG A 58 1.96 1.01 7.23
C ARG A 58 1.50 2.46 7.09
N LEU A 59 0.25 2.67 7.51
CA LEU A 59 -0.35 3.99 7.64
C LEU A 59 -0.44 4.32 9.14
N ASP A 60 -0.03 5.51 9.57
CA ASP A 60 -0.24 5.97 10.95
C ASP A 60 -1.73 6.11 11.23
N VAL A 61 -2.07 6.04 12.52
CA VAL A 61 -3.45 6.17 13.02
C VAL A 61 -4.12 7.49 12.60
N LYS A 62 -3.34 8.57 12.50
CA LYS A 62 -3.84 9.91 12.10
C LYS A 62 -3.85 10.12 10.58
N ALA A 63 -3.30 9.19 9.80
CA ALA A 63 -3.27 9.28 8.36
C ALA A 63 -4.47 8.56 7.73
N SER A 64 -4.80 8.91 6.50
CA SER A 64 -5.89 8.30 5.73
C SER A 64 -5.45 7.91 4.31
N GLY A 65 -6.32 7.20 3.59
CA GLY A 65 -6.10 6.89 2.17
C GLY A 65 -5.80 5.42 1.90
N VAL A 66 -5.05 5.17 0.83
CA VAL A 66 -4.80 3.82 0.28
C VAL A 66 -3.98 3.01 1.28
N PHE A 67 -4.42 1.81 1.63
CA PHE A 67 -3.67 0.87 2.46
C PHE A 67 -3.69 -0.52 1.82
N VAL A 68 -2.53 -1.00 1.38
CA VAL A 68 -2.41 -2.22 0.59
C VAL A 68 -2.23 -3.43 1.50
N LEU A 69 -3.07 -4.44 1.28
CA LEU A 69 -3.04 -5.72 1.99
C LEU A 69 -2.76 -6.87 1.03
N GLY A 70 -1.82 -7.72 1.40
CA GLY A 70 -1.55 -9.00 0.74
C GLY A 70 -2.42 -10.09 1.35
N ILE A 71 -2.99 -10.96 0.52
CA ILE A 71 -3.80 -12.09 0.97
C ILE A 71 -3.24 -13.38 0.36
N GLY A 72 -2.91 -14.36 1.21
CA GLY A 72 -2.40 -15.67 0.77
C GLY A 72 -1.10 -15.54 -0.05
N HIS A 73 -1.16 -15.88 -1.34
CA HIS A 73 -0.04 -15.72 -2.27
C HIS A 73 0.31 -14.25 -2.53
N GLY A 74 -0.67 -13.34 -2.44
CA GLY A 74 -0.45 -11.90 -2.60
C GLY A 74 0.52 -11.31 -1.58
N ASN A 75 0.81 -12.01 -0.48
CA ASN A 75 1.86 -11.60 0.45
C ASN A 75 3.25 -11.60 -0.19
N LYS A 76 3.54 -12.55 -1.09
CA LYS A 76 4.81 -12.61 -1.82
C LYS A 76 4.90 -11.46 -2.82
N LEU A 77 3.85 -11.30 -3.64
CA LEU A 77 3.74 -10.20 -4.59
C LEU A 77 3.87 -8.83 -3.91
N LEU A 78 3.32 -8.67 -2.71
CA LEU A 78 3.46 -7.45 -1.93
C LEU A 78 4.91 -7.17 -1.51
N THR A 79 5.67 -8.21 -1.15
CA THR A 79 7.10 -8.10 -0.89
C THR A 79 7.86 -7.72 -2.15
N ASP A 80 7.52 -8.31 -3.31
CA ASP A 80 8.15 -7.99 -4.58
C ASP A 80 7.88 -6.53 -4.98
N LEU A 81 6.63 -6.07 -4.84
CA LEU A 81 6.25 -4.66 -5.06
C LEU A 81 6.95 -3.69 -4.09
N TYR A 82 7.19 -4.11 -2.85
CA TYR A 82 7.97 -3.32 -1.89
C TYR A 82 9.42 -3.15 -2.36
N ASN A 83 10.03 -4.23 -2.85
CA ASN A 83 11.40 -4.22 -3.38
C ASN A 83 11.54 -3.44 -4.70
N CYS A 84 10.44 -3.23 -5.42
CA CYS A 84 10.41 -2.38 -6.61
C CYS A 84 10.60 -0.89 -6.30
N HIS A 85 10.56 -0.46 -5.03
CA HIS A 85 10.74 0.94 -4.61
C HIS A 85 9.78 1.89 -5.36
N LEU A 86 8.49 1.54 -5.39
CA LEU A 86 7.46 2.30 -6.10
C LEU A 86 7.19 3.65 -5.43
N THR A 87 6.93 4.67 -6.26
CA THR A 87 6.52 6.00 -5.82
C THR A 87 5.18 5.96 -5.11
N LYS A 88 5.07 6.75 -4.05
CA LYS A 88 3.83 6.99 -3.32
C LYS A 88 3.46 8.45 -3.45
N VAL A 89 2.16 8.71 -3.47
CA VAL A 89 1.63 10.07 -3.59
C VAL A 89 0.77 10.36 -2.38
N TYR A 90 1.02 11.53 -1.80
CA TYR A 90 0.33 12.02 -0.61
C TYR A 90 -0.25 13.40 -0.88
N THR A 91 -1.45 13.62 -0.36
CA THR A 91 -1.98 14.96 -0.09
C THR A 91 -1.69 15.28 1.37
N VAL A 92 -0.93 16.35 1.60
CA VAL A 92 -0.50 16.78 2.92
C VAL A 92 -1.04 18.18 3.21
N GLY A 93 -1.82 18.30 4.28
CA GLY A 93 -2.33 19.56 4.79
C GLY A 93 -1.38 20.17 5.81
N GLY A 94 -1.20 21.49 5.72
CA GLY A 94 -0.40 22.27 6.66
C GLY A 94 -1.16 23.51 7.15
N LEU A 95 -0.78 23.96 8.33
CA LEU A 95 -1.29 25.17 8.97
C LEU A 95 -0.10 26.02 9.43
N PHE A 96 -0.01 27.25 8.95
CA PHE A 96 1.00 28.22 9.37
C PHE A 96 0.67 28.85 10.73
N GLY A 97 1.70 29.41 11.38
CA GLY A 97 1.58 30.18 12.62
C GLY A 97 1.51 29.35 13.90
N LYS A 98 1.71 28.04 13.80
CA LYS A 98 1.69 27.10 14.92
C LYS A 98 2.88 26.16 14.81
N ALA A 99 3.54 25.84 15.92
CA ALA A 99 4.48 24.74 16.02
C ALA A 99 4.15 23.85 17.23
N THR A 100 4.37 22.54 17.07
CA THR A 100 4.10 21.51 18.08
C THR A 100 5.27 20.55 18.18
N ASP A 101 5.32 19.80 19.29
CA ASP A 101 6.36 18.81 19.60
C ASP A 101 6.46 17.65 18.59
N ASP A 102 5.32 17.17 18.09
CA ASP A 102 5.24 16.05 17.16
C ASP A 102 4.99 16.46 15.70
N PHE A 103 5.08 17.76 15.41
CA PHE A 103 4.78 18.39 14.12
C PHE A 103 3.35 18.13 13.61
N SER A 104 2.44 17.65 14.47
CA SER A 104 1.02 17.48 14.17
C SER A 104 0.17 18.55 14.84
N ASP A 105 -1.02 18.83 14.30
CA ASP A 105 -1.92 19.84 14.88
C ASP A 105 -2.38 19.53 16.32
N THR A 106 -2.47 18.25 16.68
CA THR A 106 -2.87 17.73 18.00
C THR A 106 -1.73 17.66 19.03
N GLY A 107 -0.48 17.91 18.62
CA GLY A 107 0.66 17.91 19.53
C GLY A 107 0.60 19.06 20.54
N ASN A 108 1.50 19.03 21.52
CA ASN A 108 1.62 20.11 22.49
C ASN A 108 2.15 21.36 21.80
N LEU A 109 1.46 22.49 21.98
CA LEU A 109 1.87 23.77 21.41
C LEU A 109 3.21 24.20 22.00
N ILE A 110 4.21 24.43 21.14
CA ILE A 110 5.51 24.97 21.51
C ILE A 110 5.52 26.48 21.30
N GLU A 111 5.10 26.93 20.12
CA GLU A 111 5.18 28.34 19.74
C GLU A 111 4.07 28.74 18.77
N LYS A 112 3.80 30.05 18.73
CA LYS A 112 2.93 30.69 17.74
C LYS A 112 3.71 31.80 17.05
N THR A 113 3.55 31.89 15.74
CA THR A 113 4.28 32.83 14.87
C THR A 113 3.32 33.55 13.94
N THR A 114 3.72 34.73 13.45
CA THR A 114 2.94 35.48 12.46
C THR A 114 3.11 34.86 11.08
N PHE A 115 2.05 34.88 10.27
CA PHE A 115 2.02 34.26 8.94
C PHE A 115 1.52 35.20 7.84
N ASP A 116 1.16 36.44 8.17
CA ASP A 116 0.58 37.41 7.22
C ASP A 116 1.53 37.78 6.07
N HIS A 117 2.84 37.62 6.28
CA HIS A 117 3.87 37.89 5.28
C HIS A 117 4.04 36.75 4.27
N ILE A 118 3.40 35.60 4.46
CA ILE A 118 3.53 34.43 3.59
C ILE A 118 2.64 34.62 2.37
N THR A 119 3.23 34.48 1.18
CA THR A 119 2.48 34.52 -0.08
C THR A 119 2.67 33.21 -0.83
N ARG A 120 1.77 32.94 -1.77
CA ARG A 120 1.84 31.73 -2.61
C ARG A 120 3.18 31.63 -3.36
N GLU A 121 3.68 32.76 -3.86
CA GLU A 121 4.94 32.82 -4.62
C GLU A 121 6.15 32.47 -3.74
N LYS A 122 6.13 32.89 -2.46
CA LYS A 122 7.20 32.52 -1.51
C LYS A 122 7.16 31.01 -1.22
N LEU A 123 5.98 30.45 -1.03
CA LEU A 123 5.82 29.01 -0.84
C LEU A 123 6.33 28.25 -2.07
N GLU A 124 5.89 28.60 -3.28
CA GLU A 124 6.30 27.94 -4.52
C GLU A 124 7.82 27.99 -4.75
N ARG A 125 8.49 29.10 -4.39
CA ARG A 125 9.97 29.18 -4.43
C ARG A 125 10.64 28.16 -3.53
N ILE A 126 10.14 27.98 -2.30
CA ILE A 126 10.70 27.00 -1.35
C ILE A 126 10.42 25.58 -1.83
N LEU A 127 9.22 25.30 -2.33
CA LEU A 127 8.89 24.01 -2.91
C LEU A 127 9.84 23.65 -4.07
N ALA A 128 10.18 24.62 -4.93
CA ALA A 128 11.14 24.42 -6.02
C ALA A 128 12.56 24.09 -5.50
N VAL A 129 13.01 24.75 -4.42
CA VAL A 129 14.32 24.45 -3.78
C VAL A 129 14.33 23.04 -3.17
N ILE A 130 13.25 22.65 -2.48
CA ILE A 130 13.10 21.30 -1.92
C ILE A 130 13.13 20.28 -3.05
N GLN A 131 12.40 20.51 -4.14
CA GLN A 131 12.36 19.62 -5.29
C GLN A 131 13.75 19.47 -5.94
N GLY A 132 14.46 20.57 -6.19
CA GLY A 132 15.81 20.53 -6.77
C GLY A 132 16.82 19.80 -5.88
N THR A 133 16.74 20.00 -4.57
CA THR A 133 17.60 19.29 -3.59
C THR A 133 17.34 17.79 -3.60
N ASN A 134 16.07 17.38 -3.62
CA ASN A 134 15.71 15.97 -3.66
C ASN A 134 16.00 15.31 -5.02
N GLN A 135 15.92 16.05 -6.13
CA GLN A 135 16.34 15.54 -7.43
C GLN A 135 17.83 15.19 -7.44
N LYS A 136 18.68 16.04 -6.84
CA LYS A 136 20.11 15.75 -6.66
C LYS A 136 20.33 14.51 -5.80
N ALA A 137 19.57 14.36 -4.72
CA ALA A 137 19.64 13.17 -3.87
C ALA A 137 19.22 11.91 -4.64
N LEU A 138 18.15 11.97 -5.43
CA LEU A 138 17.70 10.85 -6.26
C LEU A 138 18.81 10.36 -7.21
N LEU A 139 19.46 11.28 -7.91
CA LEU A 139 20.57 10.95 -8.79
C LEU A 139 21.73 10.29 -8.03
N MET A 140 22.09 10.85 -6.88
CA MET A 140 23.16 10.30 -6.03
C MET A 140 22.84 8.87 -5.55
N TYR A 141 21.61 8.60 -5.10
CA TYR A 141 21.23 7.27 -4.60
C TYR A 141 20.86 6.27 -5.68
N SER A 142 20.68 6.71 -6.93
CA SER A 142 20.45 5.82 -8.06
C SER A 142 21.74 5.16 -8.58
N ASN A 143 22.92 5.63 -8.18
CA ASN A 143 24.23 5.17 -8.70
C ASN A 143 24.32 5.20 -10.24
N ILE A 144 23.52 6.03 -10.89
CA ILE A 144 23.52 6.20 -12.35
C ILE A 144 24.51 7.31 -12.70
N ASP A 145 25.48 7.02 -13.56
CA ASP A 145 26.30 8.06 -14.17
C ASP A 145 25.49 8.73 -15.29
N MET A 146 25.06 9.97 -15.07
CA MET A 146 24.25 10.75 -16.02
C MET A 146 24.91 10.95 -17.40
N LYS A 147 26.20 10.64 -17.55
CA LYS A 147 26.92 10.70 -18.81
C LYS A 147 26.75 9.44 -19.68
N THR A 148 26.11 8.38 -19.18
CA THR A 148 25.94 7.13 -19.91
C THR A 148 24.63 7.10 -20.71
N GLN A 149 24.63 6.30 -21.77
CA GLN A 149 23.43 6.04 -22.57
C GLN A 149 22.33 5.38 -21.73
N GLU A 150 22.70 4.53 -20.77
CA GLU A 150 21.77 3.88 -19.85
C GLU A 150 20.99 4.89 -19.00
N ALA A 151 21.65 5.96 -18.54
CA ALA A 151 20.99 7.04 -17.82
C ALA A 151 19.93 7.75 -18.66
N TYR A 152 20.24 7.99 -19.94
CA TYR A 152 19.30 8.58 -20.89
C TYR A 152 18.10 7.66 -21.14
N GLU A 153 18.34 6.36 -21.34
CA GLU A 153 17.27 5.37 -21.53
C GLU A 153 16.36 5.27 -20.30
N LEU A 154 16.93 5.28 -19.10
CA LEU A 154 16.17 5.27 -17.84
C LEU A 154 15.37 6.57 -17.63
N ALA A 155 15.92 7.71 -18.02
CA ALA A 155 15.22 9.00 -17.98
C ALA A 155 14.04 9.03 -18.96
N VAL A 156 14.20 8.50 -20.18
CA VAL A 156 13.13 8.40 -21.18
C VAL A 156 12.05 7.40 -20.73
N LYS A 157 12.43 6.29 -20.11
CA LYS A 157 11.48 5.30 -19.55
C LYS A 157 10.83 5.77 -18.24
N GLY A 158 11.36 6.81 -17.59
CA GLY A 158 10.82 7.38 -16.35
C GLY A 158 11.10 6.54 -15.09
N LEU A 159 12.10 5.65 -15.12
CA LEU A 159 12.34 4.63 -14.08
C LEU A 159 13.49 4.95 -13.10
N ILE A 160 13.92 6.20 -13.00
CA ILE A 160 15.00 6.56 -12.06
C ILE A 160 14.51 6.33 -10.62
N ARG A 161 15.10 5.33 -9.95
CA ARG A 161 14.80 4.94 -8.58
C ARG A 161 16.11 4.76 -7.80
N PRO A 162 16.11 4.98 -6.48
CA PRO A 162 17.28 4.71 -5.66
C PRO A 162 17.62 3.22 -5.68
N MET A 163 18.90 2.89 -5.81
CA MET A 163 19.37 1.51 -5.69
C MET A 163 19.63 1.17 -4.22
N GLY A 164 18.78 0.30 -3.66
CA GLY A 164 18.90 -0.16 -2.27
C GLY A 164 18.40 0.86 -1.24
N LYS A 165 19.08 0.93 -0.09
CA LYS A 165 18.65 1.80 1.02
C LYS A 165 18.99 3.26 0.71
N SER A 166 17.97 4.10 0.60
CA SER A 166 18.11 5.55 0.53
C SER A 166 17.32 6.22 1.67
N PRO A 167 17.65 7.48 2.03
CA PRO A 167 16.73 8.31 2.79
C PRO A 167 15.43 8.53 2.01
N PRO A 168 14.38 9.07 2.67
CA PRO A 168 13.20 9.58 1.99
C PRO A 168 13.58 10.58 0.88
N ILE A 169 13.02 10.40 -0.31
CA ILE A 169 13.28 11.27 -1.46
C ILE A 169 11.95 11.78 -1.99
N ILE A 170 11.82 13.09 -2.13
CA ILE A 170 10.67 13.74 -2.76
C ILE A 170 10.95 13.90 -4.26
N THR A 171 10.25 13.14 -5.11
CA THR A 171 10.43 13.20 -6.56
C THR A 171 9.71 14.38 -7.19
N ALA A 172 8.55 14.76 -6.66
CA ALA A 172 7.80 15.93 -7.08
C ALA A 172 7.00 16.51 -5.91
N ILE A 173 6.86 17.82 -5.87
CA ILE A 173 6.07 18.52 -4.86
C ILE A 173 5.36 19.71 -5.50
N ARG A 174 4.07 19.89 -5.22
CA ARG A 174 3.30 21.04 -5.71
C ARG A 174 2.28 21.50 -4.70
N CYS A 175 1.94 22.79 -4.73
CA CYS A 175 0.84 23.34 -3.96
C CYS A 175 -0.48 23.11 -4.69
N LEU A 176 -1.45 22.46 -4.03
CA LEU A 176 -2.80 22.24 -4.53
C LEU A 176 -3.72 23.39 -4.14
N GLN A 177 -3.66 23.78 -2.86
CA GLN A 177 -4.50 24.82 -2.29
C GLN A 177 -3.67 25.70 -1.37
N PHE A 178 -3.92 27.01 -1.44
CA PHE A 178 -3.28 28.00 -0.59
C PHE A 178 -4.34 29.00 -0.14
N ALA A 179 -4.71 28.94 1.13
CA ALA A 179 -5.73 29.77 1.75
C ALA A 179 -5.32 30.02 3.21
N LEU A 180 -4.51 31.06 3.43
CA LEU A 180 -3.91 31.35 4.74
C LEU A 180 -4.94 31.28 5.89
N PRO A 181 -4.57 30.71 7.05
CA PRO A 181 -3.26 30.09 7.37
C PRO A 181 -3.07 28.66 6.82
N GLU A 182 -4.03 28.12 6.07
CA GLU A 182 -4.03 26.74 5.60
C GLU A 182 -3.42 26.59 4.20
N PHE A 183 -2.81 25.45 3.95
CA PHE A 183 -2.34 25.06 2.64
C PHE A 183 -2.37 23.54 2.47
N GLN A 184 -2.39 23.10 1.21
CA GLN A 184 -2.32 21.69 0.85
C GLN A 184 -1.26 21.47 -0.22
N LEU A 185 -0.47 20.42 -0.03
CA LEU A 185 0.58 19.99 -0.93
C LEU A 185 0.26 18.61 -1.48
N GLU A 186 0.62 18.39 -2.73
CA GLU A 186 0.77 17.04 -3.29
C GLU A 186 2.25 16.70 -3.32
N ILE A 187 2.62 15.60 -2.67
CA ILE A 187 4.00 15.13 -2.53
C ILE A 187 4.10 13.74 -3.13
N HIS A 188 4.99 13.60 -4.11
CA HIS A 188 5.40 12.32 -4.69
C HIS A 188 6.73 11.96 -4.07
N CYS A 189 6.83 10.77 -3.49
CA CYS A 189 8.00 10.39 -2.72
C CYS A 189 8.30 8.89 -2.75
N LEU A 190 9.52 8.59 -2.34
CA LEU A 190 10.12 7.26 -2.24
C LEU A 190 10.70 7.09 -0.83
N HIS A 191 10.60 5.89 -0.28
CA HIS A 191 11.15 5.51 1.04
C HIS A 191 10.75 6.44 2.19
N GLU A 192 9.61 7.10 2.07
CA GLU A 192 9.14 8.06 3.03
C GLU A 192 8.53 7.39 4.27
N THR A 193 8.48 8.18 5.34
CA THR A 193 7.63 7.90 6.49
C THR A 193 6.65 9.06 6.66
N GLN A 194 5.54 8.81 7.35
CA GLN A 194 4.55 9.85 7.57
C GLN A 194 5.05 10.92 8.53
N GLN A 195 5.87 10.53 9.50
CA GLN A 195 6.61 11.47 10.34
C GLN A 195 7.54 12.38 9.52
N TYR A 196 8.20 11.83 8.50
CA TYR A 196 9.02 12.64 7.59
C TYR A 196 8.17 13.68 6.84
N LEU A 197 6.99 13.31 6.32
CA LEU A 197 6.09 14.26 5.67
C LEU A 197 5.64 15.38 6.61
N ARG A 198 5.38 15.08 7.89
CA ARG A 198 5.07 16.11 8.90
C ARG A 198 6.25 17.04 9.14
N LYS A 199 7.47 16.49 9.19
CA LYS A 199 8.70 17.28 9.33
C LYS A 199 8.92 18.22 8.14
N VAL A 200 8.65 17.76 6.91
CA VAL A 200 8.74 18.60 5.70
C VAL A 200 7.82 19.82 5.79
N VAL A 201 6.58 19.64 6.29
CA VAL A 201 5.66 20.77 6.52
C VAL A 201 6.25 21.77 7.52
N HIS A 202 6.83 21.27 8.61
CA HIS A 202 7.48 22.12 9.61
C HIS A 202 8.69 22.88 9.03
N GLU A 203 9.55 22.21 8.27
CA GLU A 203 10.72 22.82 7.60
C GLU A 203 10.30 23.92 6.60
N ILE A 204 9.22 23.70 5.85
CA ILE A 204 8.64 24.73 4.95
C ILE A 204 8.22 25.97 5.75
N GLY A 205 7.62 25.78 6.93
CA GLY A 205 7.28 26.89 7.83
C GLY A 205 8.53 27.70 8.21
N LEU A 206 9.58 27.02 8.66
CA LEU A 206 10.84 27.65 9.08
C LEU A 206 11.51 28.44 7.95
N GLU A 207 11.57 27.88 6.74
CA GLU A 207 12.12 28.57 5.56
C GLU A 207 11.30 29.81 5.18
N LEU A 208 10.00 29.83 5.47
CA LEU A 208 9.13 30.99 5.32
C LEU A 208 9.24 32.00 6.48
N LYS A 209 10.16 31.80 7.42
CA LYS A 209 10.32 32.60 8.65
C LYS A 209 9.04 32.59 9.50
N SER A 210 8.39 31.45 9.57
CA SER A 210 7.20 31.18 10.38
C SER A 210 7.33 29.78 10.97
N SER A 211 6.28 29.30 11.63
CA SER A 211 6.13 27.90 12.00
C SER A 211 4.97 27.29 11.23
N ALA A 212 5.01 25.98 11.02
CA ALA A 212 3.89 25.23 10.47
C ALA A 212 3.75 23.86 11.16
N VAL A 213 2.52 23.37 11.23
CA VAL A 213 2.18 22.01 11.65
C VAL A 213 1.44 21.28 10.55
N CYS A 214 1.58 19.96 10.52
CA CYS A 214 0.80 19.12 9.63
C CYS A 214 -0.57 18.82 10.24
N THR A 215 -1.62 19.18 9.52
CA THR A 215 -3.01 18.92 9.90
C THR A 215 -3.52 17.58 9.35
N GLN A 216 -3.05 17.20 8.16
CA GLN A 216 -3.55 16.00 7.48
C GLN A 216 -2.46 15.33 6.64
N VAL A 217 -2.42 14.00 6.68
CA VAL A 217 -1.65 13.19 5.74
C VAL A 217 -2.59 12.16 5.10
N ARG A 218 -2.81 12.24 3.80
CA ARG A 218 -3.63 11.30 3.04
C ARG A 218 -2.83 10.67 1.91
N ARG A 219 -2.60 9.35 1.95
CA ARG A 219 -1.98 8.62 0.85
C ARG A 219 -2.99 8.42 -0.27
N THR A 220 -2.81 9.09 -1.40
CA THR A 220 -3.69 8.97 -2.57
C THR A 220 -3.25 7.85 -3.51
N ARG A 221 -1.97 7.46 -3.47
CA ARG A 221 -1.43 6.37 -4.30
C ARG A 221 -0.31 5.63 -3.58
N ASP A 222 -0.31 4.31 -3.70
CA ASP A 222 0.80 3.43 -3.30
C ASP A 222 1.21 2.57 -4.50
N GLY A 223 2.23 3.02 -5.23
CA GLY A 223 2.69 2.37 -6.45
C GLY A 223 1.62 2.29 -7.53
N VAL A 224 1.10 1.10 -7.80
CA VAL A 224 0.03 0.89 -8.80
C VAL A 224 -1.37 1.12 -8.27
N PHE A 225 -1.54 1.17 -6.94
CA PHE A 225 -2.83 1.25 -6.29
C PHE A 225 -3.20 2.71 -6.00
N THR A 226 -4.38 3.11 -6.43
CA THR A 226 -4.92 4.48 -6.24
C THR A 226 -6.11 4.48 -5.29
N VAL A 227 -6.61 5.65 -4.91
CA VAL A 227 -7.84 5.78 -4.09
C VAL A 227 -9.04 5.10 -4.77
N ASP A 228 -9.11 5.13 -6.10
CA ASP A 228 -10.22 4.55 -6.86
C ASP A 228 -10.23 3.02 -6.81
N ASP A 229 -9.07 2.40 -6.57
CA ASP A 229 -8.94 0.96 -6.36
C ASP A 229 -9.27 0.56 -4.90
N ALA A 230 -9.34 1.53 -3.98
CA ALA A 230 -9.45 1.27 -2.55
C ALA A 230 -10.90 1.02 -2.12
N LEU A 231 -11.11 -0.07 -1.38
CA LEU A 231 -12.43 -0.40 -0.83
C LEU A 231 -12.70 0.42 0.45
N PRO A 232 -13.78 1.21 0.51
CA PRO A 232 -14.21 1.85 1.74
C PRO A 232 -14.64 0.80 2.76
N ARG A 233 -14.61 1.17 4.05
CA ARG A 233 -14.91 0.26 5.17
C ARG A 233 -16.29 -0.42 5.06
N THR A 234 -17.27 0.26 4.46
CA THR A 234 -18.62 -0.26 4.21
C THR A 234 -18.64 -1.43 3.23
N GLN A 235 -17.62 -1.57 2.39
CA GLN A 235 -17.51 -2.60 1.36
C GLN A 235 -16.52 -3.71 1.73
N TRP A 236 -16.15 -3.85 3.01
CA TRP A 236 -15.26 -4.91 3.48
C TRP A 236 -15.98 -6.27 3.60
N ASN A 237 -16.50 -6.74 2.48
CA ASN A 237 -17.11 -8.06 2.34
C ASN A 237 -16.28 -8.93 1.39
N LEU A 238 -16.51 -10.24 1.42
CA LEU A 238 -15.70 -11.20 0.66
C LEU A 238 -15.79 -10.98 -0.86
N GLN A 239 -16.99 -10.66 -1.38
CA GLN A 239 -17.23 -10.50 -2.82
C GLN A 239 -16.48 -9.28 -3.35
N SER A 240 -16.65 -8.12 -2.70
CA SER A 240 -15.95 -6.89 -3.06
C SER A 240 -14.43 -7.03 -2.97
N ILE A 241 -13.91 -7.74 -1.97
CA ILE A 241 -12.47 -8.01 -1.85
C ILE A 241 -11.99 -8.91 -3.01
N GLN A 242 -12.74 -9.95 -3.38
CA GLN A 242 -12.39 -10.81 -4.51
C GLN A 242 -12.40 -10.07 -5.85
N GLU A 243 -13.39 -9.21 -6.06
CA GLU A 243 -13.47 -8.35 -7.24
C GLU A 243 -12.31 -7.36 -7.30
N ALA A 244 -12.01 -6.68 -6.19
CA ALA A 244 -10.88 -5.76 -6.11
C ALA A 244 -9.53 -6.44 -6.44
N ILE A 245 -9.31 -7.66 -5.93
CA ILE A 245 -8.11 -8.45 -6.25
C ILE A 245 -8.05 -8.75 -7.76
N ARG A 246 -9.16 -9.20 -8.37
CA ARG A 246 -9.20 -9.50 -9.81
C ARG A 246 -8.94 -8.26 -10.66
N ASN A 247 -9.57 -7.13 -10.31
CA ASN A 247 -9.43 -5.88 -11.05
C ASN A 247 -8.00 -5.33 -11.01
N CYS A 248 -7.27 -5.57 -9.91
CA CYS A 248 -5.89 -5.12 -9.76
C CYS A 248 -4.84 -6.09 -10.30
N GLN A 249 -5.22 -7.33 -10.66
CA GLN A 249 -4.28 -8.39 -10.99
C GLN A 249 -3.37 -8.01 -12.18
N LEU A 250 -3.96 -7.57 -13.29
CA LEU A 250 -3.21 -7.17 -14.48
C LEU A 250 -2.27 -5.98 -14.19
N LYS A 251 -2.70 -5.01 -13.37
CA LYS A 251 -1.88 -3.86 -12.99
C LYS A 251 -0.62 -4.30 -12.22
N VAL A 252 -0.79 -5.25 -11.29
CA VAL A 252 0.32 -5.78 -10.48
C VAL A 252 1.28 -6.60 -11.33
N GLU A 253 0.77 -7.50 -12.17
CA GLU A 253 1.58 -8.33 -13.06
C GLU A 253 2.41 -7.46 -14.01
N THR A 254 1.77 -6.47 -14.64
CA THR A 254 2.45 -5.55 -15.58
C THR A 254 3.56 -4.74 -14.91
N GLU A 255 3.36 -4.27 -13.67
CA GLU A 255 4.40 -3.49 -12.97
C GLU A 255 5.57 -4.35 -12.51
N LEU A 256 5.29 -5.58 -12.07
CA LEU A 256 6.34 -6.53 -11.70
C LEU A 256 7.18 -6.92 -12.91
N GLU A 257 6.56 -7.17 -14.06
CA GLU A 257 7.27 -7.44 -15.32
C GLU A 257 8.17 -6.27 -15.73
N LYS A 258 7.68 -5.02 -15.61
CA LYS A 258 8.47 -3.82 -15.93
C LYS A 258 9.67 -3.59 -15.02
N THR A 259 9.61 -4.06 -13.78
CA THR A 259 10.62 -3.74 -12.77
C THR A 259 11.59 -4.90 -12.52
N LEU A 260 11.19 -6.13 -12.83
CA LEU A 260 12.00 -7.34 -12.67
C LEU A 260 12.64 -7.84 -13.99
N ALA A 261 12.25 -7.28 -15.14
CA ALA A 261 12.90 -7.52 -16.44
C ALA A 261 14.07 -6.54 -16.66
#